data_AF-A0A819PZI7-F1
#
_entry.id   AF-A0A819PZI7-F1
#
_cell.length_a   1.000
_cell.length_b   1.000
_cell.length_c   1.000
_cell.angle_alpha   90.00
_cell.angle_beta   90.00
_cell.angle_gamma   90.00
#
_symmetry.space_group_name_H-M   'P 1'
#
loop_
_entity.id
_entity.type
_entity.pdbx_description
1 polymer ?
#
loop_
_entity_poly.entity_id
_entity_poly.type
_entity_poly.pdbx_seq_one_letter_code
_entity_poly.pdbx_strand_id
1 'polypeptide(L)'
;MLLIVTISCLSCLSIISIYLLTFSPYRIRNWRGFLLLLFAFTLHSIYIYALPLSQLYLLYFLIFIDVNSFDCLYHSVIIFYCISESFFFFFTVEEARLLDKRPLPKQPPLPDDYDIKFIDNLLNAYEESKDDFRVCFAGWFEGIENSSYDLIYEENILQYLTMATYRVKYWHEMTNKQQHHIKKLYNRFFEKYPEQRSKIKPGYNNNIQMRHPYRDLIKYTHYPLLKYLSFGFTRSITVILLMLMGFRYQIIDNVPFYVRKYSKKTSSSPILLLHGLSLGPSTYIPFIYHLIPLERTIILLDVPHASMRLQTEILSMSNMLASIEQLLLSLDEKKVAIISHSYGTLVHSCIVKQLSHLVSDQS
;
A
#
# COMPACT_ATOMS: atom_id res chain seq x y z
N MET A 1 -15.90 8.44 2.48
CA MET A 1 -15.05 8.68 3.67
C MET A 1 -13.93 9.69 3.41
N LEU A 2 -13.08 9.53 2.38
CA LEU A 2 -12.09 10.55 1.99
C LEU A 2 -12.76 11.93 1.78
N LEU A 3 -13.88 11.96 1.05
CA LEU A 3 -14.72 13.15 0.88
C LEU A 3 -15.17 13.76 2.22
N ILE A 4 -15.52 12.95 3.22
CA ILE A 4 -15.97 13.42 4.53
C ILE A 4 -14.80 14.02 5.32
N VAL A 5 -13.62 13.41 5.28
CA VAL A 5 -12.41 13.94 5.92
C VAL A 5 -11.97 15.24 5.24
N THR A 6 -11.99 15.28 3.92
CA THR A 6 -11.71 16.50 3.14
C THR A 6 -12.72 17.60 3.48
N ILE A 7 -14.02 17.26 3.57
CA ILE A 7 -15.06 18.20 4.02
C ILE A 7 -14.77 18.66 5.44
N SER A 8 -14.47 17.79 6.40
CA SER A 8 -14.20 18.19 7.80
C SER A 8 -12.97 19.08 7.94
N CYS A 9 -11.88 18.79 7.22
CA CYS A 9 -10.70 19.66 7.19
C CYS A 9 -11.02 21.02 6.55
N LEU A 10 -11.80 21.02 5.47
CA LEU A 10 -12.29 22.24 4.83
C LEU A 10 -13.21 23.03 5.76
N SER A 11 -14.07 22.37 6.52
CA SER A 11 -14.96 22.99 7.52
C SER A 11 -14.15 23.66 8.62
N CYS A 12 -13.14 22.99 9.19
CA CYS A 12 -12.27 23.59 10.19
C CYS A 12 -11.49 24.80 9.65
N LEU A 13 -10.90 24.67 8.45
CA LEU A 13 -10.22 25.79 7.79
C LEU A 13 -11.20 26.93 7.49
N SER A 14 -12.44 26.62 7.10
CA SER A 14 -13.50 27.60 6.85
C SER A 14 -13.93 28.30 8.14
N ILE A 15 -14.05 27.59 9.26
CA ILE A 15 -14.39 28.18 10.57
C ILE A 15 -13.26 29.09 11.05
N ILE A 16 -12.00 28.65 10.95
CA ILE A 16 -10.82 29.48 11.29
C ILE A 16 -10.77 30.70 10.38
N SER A 17 -11.02 30.52 9.09
CA SER A 17 -11.08 31.61 8.10
C SER A 17 -12.19 32.61 8.42
N ILE A 18 -13.40 32.14 8.71
CA ILE A 18 -14.54 32.98 9.08
C ILE A 18 -14.23 33.71 10.39
N TYR A 19 -13.68 33.04 11.40
CA TYR A 19 -13.29 33.64 12.67
C TYR A 19 -12.25 34.75 12.47
N LEU A 20 -11.19 34.48 11.70
CA LEU A 20 -10.19 35.50 11.35
C LEU A 20 -10.83 36.66 10.58
N LEU A 21 -11.79 36.40 9.70
CA LEU A 21 -12.49 37.44 8.93
C LEU A 21 -13.50 38.26 9.74
N THR A 22 -14.12 37.69 10.78
CA THR A 22 -15.14 38.38 11.60
C THR A 22 -14.53 39.12 12.78
N PHE A 23 -13.46 38.58 13.38
CA PHE A 23 -12.92 39.08 14.63
C PHE A 23 -11.50 39.66 14.52
N SER A 24 -10.83 39.55 13.37
CA SER A 24 -9.59 40.29 13.16
C SER A 24 -9.90 41.79 12.98
N PRO A 25 -9.21 42.69 13.72
CA PRO A 25 -9.30 44.13 13.49
C PRO A 25 -8.76 44.55 12.11
N TYR A 26 -8.09 43.64 11.40
CA TYR A 26 -7.61 43.83 10.03
C TYR A 26 -8.70 43.43 9.03
N ARG A 27 -9.45 44.43 8.55
CA ARG A 27 -10.47 44.24 7.51
C ARG A 27 -9.78 43.80 6.21
N ILE A 28 -9.83 42.50 5.87
CA ILE A 28 -9.27 41.97 4.63
C ILE A 28 -10.01 42.62 3.44
N ARG A 29 -9.39 43.66 2.85
CA ARG A 29 -9.98 44.50 1.79
C ARG A 29 -10.19 43.75 0.47
N ASN A 30 -9.65 42.54 0.33
CA ASN A 30 -9.69 41.75 -0.90
C ASN A 30 -10.19 40.31 -0.67
N TRP A 31 -11.50 40.17 -0.42
CA TRP A 31 -12.18 38.89 -0.19
C TRP A 31 -11.99 37.88 -1.33
N ARG A 32 -11.86 38.37 -2.57
CA ARG A 32 -11.64 37.52 -3.75
C ARG A 32 -10.26 36.88 -3.73
N GLY A 33 -9.22 37.62 -3.35
CA GLY A 33 -7.87 37.08 -3.19
C GLY A 33 -7.79 35.99 -2.12
N PHE A 34 -8.51 36.19 -1.01
CA PHE A 34 -8.58 35.21 0.07
C PHE A 34 -9.23 33.89 -0.35
N LEU A 35 -10.41 33.95 -0.99
CA LEU A 35 -11.08 32.75 -1.49
C LEU A 35 -10.25 32.01 -2.54
N LEU A 36 -9.54 32.74 -3.40
CA LEU A 36 -8.68 32.16 -4.42
C LEU A 36 -7.46 31.45 -3.82
N LEU A 37 -6.86 32.04 -2.78
CA LEU A 37 -5.77 31.43 -2.00
C LEU A 37 -6.23 30.22 -1.19
N LEU A 38 -7.41 30.28 -0.58
CA LEU A 38 -7.99 29.14 0.15
C LEU A 38 -8.29 27.98 -0.81
N PHE A 39 -8.84 28.27 -1.99
CA PHE A 39 -9.09 27.28 -3.02
C PHE A 39 -7.78 26.72 -3.60
N ALA A 40 -6.79 27.57 -3.88
CA ALA A 40 -5.47 27.15 -4.31
C ALA A 40 -4.77 26.29 -3.25
N PHE A 41 -4.85 26.65 -1.96
CA PHE A 41 -4.33 25.86 -0.86
C PHE A 41 -5.06 24.51 -0.71
N THR A 42 -6.37 24.49 -0.93
CA THR A 42 -7.15 23.26 -0.92
C THR A 42 -6.75 22.32 -2.06
N LEU A 43 -6.59 22.84 -3.28
CA LEU A 43 -6.08 22.09 -4.42
C LEU A 43 -4.64 21.63 -4.17
N HIS A 44 -3.78 22.52 -3.67
CA HIS A 44 -2.39 22.26 -3.29
C HIS A 44 -2.26 21.10 -2.31
N SER A 45 -3.16 21.03 -1.32
CA SER A 45 -3.22 19.96 -0.32
C SER A 45 -3.55 18.59 -0.91
N ILE A 46 -4.18 18.57 -2.09
CA ILE A 46 -4.68 17.37 -2.76
C ILE A 46 -3.69 16.86 -3.82
N TYR A 47 -2.88 17.74 -4.43
CA TYR A 47 -2.06 17.40 -5.59
C TYR A 47 -0.56 17.22 -5.29
N ILE A 48 0.11 16.44 -6.15
CA ILE A 48 1.55 16.13 -6.15
C ILE A 48 2.43 17.41 -6.23
N TYR A 49 1.83 18.55 -6.61
CA TYR A 49 2.51 19.84 -6.80
C TYR A 49 2.63 20.71 -5.53
N ALA A 50 2.31 20.17 -4.34
CA ALA A 50 2.38 20.92 -3.10
C ALA A 50 3.79 21.49 -2.80
N LEU A 51 4.85 20.78 -3.17
CA LEU A 51 6.20 21.25 -2.92
C LEU A 51 6.59 22.46 -3.80
N PRO A 52 6.50 22.40 -5.16
CA PRO A 52 6.81 23.55 -6.01
C PRO A 52 6.02 24.81 -5.65
N LEU A 53 4.73 24.68 -5.36
CA LEU A 53 3.89 25.80 -4.98
C LEU A 53 4.28 26.38 -3.60
N SER A 54 4.73 25.54 -2.66
CA SER A 54 5.21 26.01 -1.35
C SER A 54 6.50 26.81 -1.52
N GLN A 55 7.38 26.37 -2.40
CA GLN A 55 8.62 27.08 -2.74
C GLN A 55 8.35 28.40 -3.45
N LEU A 56 7.40 28.42 -4.39
CA LEU A 56 6.98 29.65 -5.08
C LEU A 56 6.37 30.66 -4.11
N TYR A 57 5.55 30.20 -3.15
CA TYR A 57 4.98 31.06 -2.13
C TYR A 57 6.06 31.64 -1.21
N LEU A 58 7.03 30.84 -0.77
CA LEU A 58 8.16 31.32 0.02
C LEU A 58 9.01 32.35 -0.76
N LEU A 59 9.25 32.11 -2.04
CA LEU A 59 9.99 33.06 -2.90
C LEU A 59 9.21 34.38 -3.07
N TYR A 60 7.91 34.30 -3.34
CA TYR A 60 7.03 35.46 -3.40
C TYR A 60 7.07 36.24 -2.07
N PHE A 61 6.99 35.51 -0.95
CA PHE A 61 7.05 36.09 0.38
C PHE A 61 8.35 36.87 0.60
N LEU A 62 9.49 36.31 0.21
CA LEU A 62 10.80 36.93 0.36
C LEU A 62 11.00 38.20 -0.50
N ILE A 63 10.37 38.26 -1.67
CA ILE A 63 10.59 39.34 -2.65
C ILE A 63 9.63 40.53 -2.43
N PHE A 64 8.36 40.26 -2.14
CA PHE A 64 7.30 41.28 -2.31
C PHE A 64 6.68 41.80 -1.03
N ILE A 65 7.04 41.26 0.14
CA ILE A 65 6.35 41.64 1.37
C ILE A 65 6.92 42.90 2.01
N ASP A 66 6.08 43.91 2.02
CA ASP A 66 6.18 45.07 2.91
C ASP A 66 5.61 44.68 4.28
N VAL A 67 6.49 44.65 5.28
CA VAL A 67 6.21 44.29 6.68
C VAL A 67 5.08 45.14 7.29
N ASN A 68 4.86 46.36 6.76
CA ASN A 68 3.92 47.32 7.33
C ASN A 68 2.45 47.08 6.92
N SER A 69 2.19 46.27 5.89
CA SER A 69 0.85 46.06 5.32
C SER A 69 0.18 44.77 5.79
N PHE A 70 0.75 44.09 6.79
CA PHE A 70 0.70 42.63 6.86
C PHE A 70 -0.27 42.08 7.91
N ASP A 71 -1.16 41.18 7.50
CA ASP A 71 -1.93 40.35 8.45
C ASP A 71 -1.01 39.23 8.95
N CYS A 72 -0.23 39.56 9.98
CA CYS A 72 0.90 38.75 10.45
C CYS A 72 0.53 37.29 10.74
N LEU A 73 -0.68 37.02 11.22
CA LEU A 73 -1.05 35.68 11.67
C LEU A 73 -1.25 34.70 10.50
N TYR A 74 -2.03 35.08 9.49
CA TYR A 74 -2.35 34.20 8.36
C TYR A 74 -1.11 33.76 7.60
N HIS A 75 -0.28 34.73 7.24
CA HIS A 75 0.93 34.44 6.50
C HIS A 75 1.95 33.67 7.33
N SER A 76 2.05 33.94 8.64
CA SER A 76 2.91 33.13 9.53
C SER A 76 2.53 31.65 9.50
N VAL A 77 1.24 31.33 9.47
CA VAL A 77 0.77 29.93 9.36
C VAL A 77 1.17 29.32 8.02
N ILE A 78 1.00 30.04 6.89
CA ILE A 78 1.37 29.51 5.58
C ILE A 78 2.88 29.33 5.45
N ILE A 79 3.68 30.32 5.89
CA ILE A 79 5.14 30.23 5.89
C ILE A 79 5.58 29.02 6.72
N PHE A 80 5.02 28.88 7.92
CA PHE A 80 5.32 27.75 8.79
C PHE A 80 4.99 26.41 8.10
N TYR A 81 3.86 26.31 7.42
CA TYR A 81 3.50 25.14 6.63
C TYR A 81 4.49 24.90 5.47
N CYS A 82 4.81 25.90 4.67
CA CYS A 82 5.75 25.76 3.55
C CYS A 82 7.15 25.35 3.99
N ILE A 83 7.63 25.88 5.12
CA ILE A 83 8.88 25.48 5.75
C ILE A 83 8.78 24.01 6.20
N SER A 84 7.72 23.64 6.92
CA SER A 84 7.50 22.28 7.40
C SER A 84 7.40 21.26 6.27
N GLU A 85 6.69 21.58 5.18
CA GLU A 85 6.57 20.77 3.97
C GLU A 85 7.92 20.59 3.29
N SER A 86 8.74 21.65 3.22
CA SER A 86 10.09 21.58 2.65
C SER A 86 10.99 20.64 3.46
N PHE A 87 11.00 20.78 4.79
CA PHE A 87 11.73 19.85 5.67
C PHE A 87 11.21 18.41 5.55
N PHE A 88 9.88 18.24 5.49
CA PHE A 88 9.26 16.93 5.35
C PHE A 88 9.61 16.27 4.01
N PHE A 89 9.67 17.03 2.92
CA PHE A 89 10.16 16.54 1.64
C PHE A 89 11.60 16.03 1.73
N PHE A 90 12.52 16.82 2.28
CA PHE A 90 13.91 16.39 2.43
C PHE A 90 14.04 15.15 3.31
N PHE A 91 13.31 15.11 4.43
CA PHE A 91 13.24 13.94 5.30
C PHE A 91 12.77 12.68 4.55
N THR A 92 11.67 12.78 3.79
CA THR A 92 11.09 11.63 3.11
C THR A 92 11.91 11.16 1.90
N VAL A 93 12.60 12.07 1.20
CA VAL A 93 13.58 11.71 0.15
C VAL A 93 14.78 10.99 0.75
N GLU A 94 15.29 11.47 1.89
CA GLU A 94 16.41 10.83 2.57
C GLU A 94 16.03 9.43 3.09
N GLU A 95 14.85 9.29 3.70
CA GLU A 95 14.31 7.98 4.09
C GLU A 95 14.17 7.03 2.90
N ALA A 96 13.65 7.50 1.75
CA ALA A 96 13.56 6.68 0.54
C ALA A 96 14.95 6.22 0.07
N ARG A 97 15.94 7.12 0.08
CA ARG A 97 17.33 6.80 -0.27
C ARG A 97 17.94 5.78 0.70
N LEU A 98 17.64 5.88 1.99
CA LEU A 98 18.10 4.92 2.99
C LEU A 98 17.42 3.57 2.81
N LEU A 99 16.12 3.54 2.46
CA LEU A 99 15.37 2.32 2.16
C LEU A 99 15.93 1.59 0.93
N ASP A 100 16.24 2.30 -0.15
CA ASP A 100 16.84 1.72 -1.36
C ASP A 100 18.24 1.11 -1.10
N LYS A 101 18.94 1.61 -0.08
CA LYS A 101 20.25 1.09 0.35
C LYS A 101 20.15 -0.10 1.29
N ARG A 102 18.96 -0.43 1.82
CA ARG A 102 18.82 -1.57 2.72
C ARG A 102 19.12 -2.85 1.94
N PRO A 103 19.92 -3.78 2.50
CA PRO A 103 20.12 -5.07 1.88
C PRO A 103 18.76 -5.76 1.75
N LEU A 104 18.51 -6.35 0.59
CA LEU A 104 17.31 -7.15 0.41
C LEU A 104 17.28 -8.25 1.47
N PRO A 105 16.12 -8.49 2.10
CA PRO A 105 16.00 -9.56 3.08
C PRO A 105 16.45 -10.88 2.43
N LYS A 106 17.26 -11.65 3.17
CA LYS A 106 17.64 -13.00 2.73
C LYS A 106 16.36 -13.80 2.51
N GLN A 107 16.09 -14.12 1.26
CA GLN A 107 14.89 -14.87 0.93
C GLN A 107 15.09 -16.34 1.34
N PRO A 108 14.04 -17.02 1.81
CA PRO A 108 14.14 -18.43 2.17
C PRO A 108 14.56 -19.27 0.95
N PRO A 109 15.25 -20.40 1.17
CA PRO A 109 15.52 -21.35 0.11
C PRO A 109 14.20 -21.79 -0.52
N LEU A 110 14.19 -21.89 -1.84
CA LEU A 110 13.05 -22.43 -2.55
C LEU A 110 13.02 -23.95 -2.37
N PRO A 111 11.83 -24.58 -2.29
CA PRO A 111 11.70 -26.04 -2.35
C PRO A 111 12.40 -26.61 -3.59
N ASP A 112 12.92 -27.83 -3.50
CA ASP A 112 13.63 -28.50 -4.60
C ASP A 112 12.77 -28.69 -5.86
N ASP A 113 11.44 -28.70 -5.71
CA ASP A 113 10.46 -28.86 -6.79
C ASP A 113 9.72 -27.56 -7.15
N TYR A 114 10.18 -26.42 -6.63
CA TYR A 114 9.50 -25.13 -6.78
C TYR A 114 9.35 -24.71 -8.24
N ASP A 115 10.39 -24.89 -9.03
CA ASP A 115 10.46 -24.51 -10.44
C ASP A 115 9.45 -25.31 -11.29
N ILE A 116 9.30 -26.61 -11.02
CA ILE A 116 8.32 -27.47 -11.69
C ILE A 116 6.91 -27.02 -11.30
N LYS A 117 6.63 -26.88 -10.00
CA LYS A 117 5.34 -26.38 -9.51
C LYS A 117 5.01 -24.99 -10.04
N PHE A 118 6.01 -24.13 -10.16
CA PHE A 118 5.84 -22.78 -10.71
C PHE A 118 5.39 -22.84 -12.16
N ILE A 119 6.06 -23.64 -13.00
CA ILE A 119 5.65 -23.83 -14.39
C ILE A 119 4.28 -24.47 -14.48
N ASP A 120 3.98 -25.49 -13.68
CA ASP A 120 2.66 -26.12 -13.70
C ASP A 120 1.55 -25.14 -13.30
N ASN A 121 1.78 -24.29 -12.30
CA ASN A 121 0.86 -23.21 -11.95
C ASN A 121 0.73 -22.17 -13.08
N LEU A 122 1.82 -21.82 -13.75
CA LEU A 122 1.79 -20.90 -14.89
C LEU A 122 0.99 -21.49 -16.07
N LEU A 123 1.14 -22.79 -16.33
CA LEU A 123 0.38 -23.52 -17.34
C LEU A 123 -1.10 -23.58 -17.00
N ASN A 124 -1.45 -23.89 -15.75
CA ASN A 124 -2.85 -23.94 -15.29
C ASN A 124 -3.50 -22.55 -15.37
N ALA A 125 -2.79 -21.51 -14.93
CA ALA A 125 -3.27 -20.13 -15.04
C ALA A 125 -3.49 -19.74 -16.51
N TYR A 126 -2.61 -20.16 -17.43
CA TYR A 126 -2.81 -19.96 -18.86
C TYR A 126 -4.07 -20.68 -19.38
N GLU A 127 -4.34 -21.92 -18.95
CA GLU A 127 -5.53 -22.67 -19.37
C GLU A 127 -6.83 -22.01 -18.93
N GLU A 128 -6.85 -21.54 -17.68
CA GLU A 128 -8.02 -20.89 -17.07
C GLU A 128 -8.30 -19.51 -17.66
N SER A 129 -7.27 -18.82 -18.17
CA SER A 129 -7.34 -17.39 -18.49
C SER A 129 -6.70 -17.02 -19.84
N LYS A 130 -6.79 -17.87 -20.87
CA LYS A 130 -6.05 -17.73 -22.15
C LYS A 130 -5.95 -16.30 -22.71
N ASP A 131 -7.05 -15.55 -22.75
CA ASP A 131 -7.07 -14.17 -23.27
C ASP A 131 -6.47 -13.16 -22.28
N ASP A 132 -6.72 -13.35 -20.98
CA ASP A 132 -6.18 -12.49 -19.92
C ASP A 132 -4.70 -12.79 -19.64
N PHE A 133 -4.20 -13.98 -19.95
CA PHE A 133 -2.83 -14.38 -19.65
C PHE A 133 -1.83 -13.48 -20.38
N ARG A 134 -2.06 -13.19 -21.67
CA ARG A 134 -1.13 -12.34 -22.44
C ARG A 134 -1.06 -10.94 -21.84
N VAL A 135 -2.21 -10.40 -21.44
CA VAL A 135 -2.33 -9.10 -20.77
C VAL A 135 -1.61 -9.13 -19.42
N CYS A 136 -1.85 -10.16 -18.62
CA CYS A 136 -1.21 -10.37 -17.32
C CYS A 136 0.31 -10.54 -17.45
N PHE A 137 0.76 -11.32 -18.42
CA PHE A 137 2.17 -11.59 -18.68
C PHE A 137 2.89 -10.34 -19.19
N ALA A 138 2.28 -9.59 -20.11
CA ALA A 138 2.79 -8.30 -20.57
C ALA A 138 2.94 -7.29 -19.42
N GLY A 139 2.07 -7.36 -18.41
CA GLY A 139 2.17 -6.54 -17.19
C GLY A 139 3.48 -6.71 -16.39
N TRP A 140 4.28 -7.75 -16.67
CA TRP A 140 5.61 -7.95 -16.08
C TRP A 140 6.74 -7.23 -16.83
N PHE A 141 6.45 -6.52 -17.92
CA PHE A 141 7.45 -5.77 -18.67
C PHE A 141 7.07 -4.27 -18.74
N GLU A 142 8.02 -3.39 -18.43
CA GLU A 142 7.93 -1.95 -18.73
C GLU A 142 8.21 -1.69 -20.22
N GLY A 143 7.63 -0.60 -20.73
CA GLY A 143 7.84 -0.16 -22.12
C GLY A 143 6.84 -0.74 -23.13
N ILE A 144 5.87 -1.54 -22.68
CA ILE A 144 4.78 -2.06 -23.52
C ILE A 144 3.42 -1.64 -22.98
N GLU A 145 2.51 -1.28 -23.88
CA GLU A 145 1.09 -1.23 -23.56
C GLU A 145 0.57 -2.66 -23.37
N ASN A 146 -0.44 -2.84 -22.51
CA ASN A 146 -0.94 -4.15 -22.08
C ASN A 146 -1.36 -5.11 -23.22
N SER A 147 -1.49 -4.62 -24.46
CA SER A 147 -1.83 -5.38 -25.67
C SER A 147 -0.63 -5.82 -26.52
N SER A 148 0.59 -5.38 -26.23
CA SER A 148 1.75 -5.57 -27.11
C SER A 148 2.59 -6.81 -26.77
N TYR A 149 1.94 -7.96 -26.58
CA TYR A 149 2.61 -9.24 -26.27
C TYR A 149 3.67 -9.63 -27.34
N ASP A 150 3.44 -9.27 -28.60
CA ASP A 150 4.34 -9.57 -29.73
C ASP A 150 5.71 -8.85 -29.65
N LEU A 151 5.87 -7.91 -28.72
CA LEU A 151 7.14 -7.24 -28.44
C LEU A 151 8.01 -8.04 -27.45
N ILE A 152 7.48 -9.08 -26.81
CA ILE A 152 8.22 -9.90 -25.85
C ILE A 152 8.94 -11.01 -26.61
N TYR A 153 10.28 -10.93 -26.67
CA TYR A 153 11.09 -11.90 -27.41
C TYR A 153 11.53 -13.05 -26.50
N GLU A 154 12.06 -14.11 -27.10
CA GLU A 154 12.48 -15.33 -26.40
C GLU A 154 13.37 -15.04 -25.19
N GLU A 155 14.40 -14.20 -25.35
CA GLU A 155 15.33 -13.90 -24.25
C GLU A 155 14.68 -13.07 -23.13
N ASN A 156 13.65 -12.26 -23.43
CA ASN A 156 12.88 -11.57 -22.40
C ASN A 156 12.09 -12.57 -21.53
N ILE A 157 11.52 -13.63 -22.15
CA ILE A 157 10.82 -14.70 -21.43
C ILE A 157 11.81 -15.53 -20.60
N LEU A 158 12.98 -15.86 -21.17
CA LEU A 158 14.04 -16.56 -20.43
C LEU A 158 14.53 -15.75 -19.23
N GLN A 159 14.62 -14.43 -19.36
CA GLN A 159 14.93 -13.54 -18.23
C GLN A 159 13.82 -13.56 -17.17
N TYR A 160 12.56 -13.55 -17.57
CA TYR A 160 11.42 -13.72 -16.65
C TYR A 160 11.48 -15.03 -15.87
N LEU A 161 11.67 -16.15 -16.56
CA LEU A 161 11.79 -17.45 -15.91
C LEU A 161 13.00 -17.51 -14.98
N THR A 162 14.13 -16.91 -15.39
CA THR A 162 15.34 -16.80 -14.58
C THR A 162 15.08 -16.04 -13.27
N MET A 163 14.38 -14.91 -13.34
CA MET A 163 14.01 -14.16 -12.15
C MET A 163 13.03 -14.94 -11.28
N ALA A 164 12.00 -15.53 -11.87
CA ALA A 164 10.95 -16.24 -11.12
C ALA A 164 11.47 -17.48 -10.37
N THR A 165 12.48 -18.16 -10.92
CA THR A 165 13.04 -19.41 -10.40
C THR A 165 14.31 -19.21 -9.57
N TYR A 166 15.28 -18.45 -10.07
CA TYR A 166 16.60 -18.29 -9.45
C TYR A 166 16.81 -16.92 -8.81
N ARG A 167 15.89 -15.96 -9.02
CA ARG A 167 15.97 -14.59 -8.46
C ARG A 167 17.24 -13.85 -8.90
N VAL A 168 17.77 -14.24 -10.06
CA VAL A 168 18.92 -13.63 -10.74
C VAL A 168 18.41 -12.52 -11.67
N LYS A 169 19.20 -11.45 -11.87
CA LYS A 169 18.75 -10.29 -12.64
C LYS A 169 18.79 -10.56 -14.13
N TYR A 170 19.90 -11.14 -14.59
CA TYR A 170 20.10 -11.39 -16.00
C TYR A 170 20.35 -12.87 -16.30
N TRP A 171 19.80 -13.30 -17.43
CA TRP A 171 20.01 -14.63 -18.00
C TRP A 171 21.49 -15.07 -18.03
N HIS A 172 22.38 -14.14 -18.40
CA HIS A 172 23.81 -14.40 -18.57
C HIS A 172 24.60 -14.50 -17.25
N GLU A 173 24.03 -14.08 -16.12
CA GLU A 173 24.67 -14.23 -14.80
C GLU A 173 24.53 -15.66 -14.26
N MET A 174 23.71 -16.50 -14.89
CA MET A 174 23.49 -17.87 -14.47
C MET A 174 24.60 -18.83 -14.95
N THR A 175 24.81 -19.91 -14.20
CA THR A 175 25.66 -21.03 -14.64
C THR A 175 25.05 -21.74 -15.85
N ASN A 176 25.88 -22.40 -16.67
CA ASN A 176 25.41 -23.18 -17.83
C ASN A 176 24.35 -24.24 -17.44
N LYS A 177 24.48 -24.84 -16.25
CA LYS A 177 23.50 -25.81 -15.73
C LYS A 177 22.14 -25.15 -15.47
N GLN A 178 22.13 -23.97 -14.87
CA GLN A 178 20.89 -23.20 -14.62
C GLN A 178 20.27 -22.70 -15.93
N GLN A 179 21.09 -22.22 -16.88
CA GLN A 179 20.61 -21.83 -18.21
C GLN A 179 19.98 -23.01 -18.96
N HIS A 180 20.63 -24.17 -18.96
CA HIS A 180 20.05 -25.38 -19.56
C HIS A 180 18.71 -25.74 -18.89
N HIS A 181 18.65 -25.61 -17.57
CA HIS A 181 17.43 -25.87 -16.82
C HIS A 181 16.27 -24.93 -17.20
N ILE A 182 16.51 -23.62 -17.26
CA ILE A 182 15.46 -22.67 -17.65
C ILE A 182 15.03 -22.87 -19.12
N LYS A 183 15.95 -23.20 -20.01
CA LYS A 183 15.59 -23.60 -21.39
C LYS A 183 14.67 -24.81 -21.41
N LYS A 184 14.90 -25.78 -20.52
CA LYS A 184 13.99 -26.94 -20.35
C LYS A 184 12.60 -26.51 -19.89
N LEU A 185 12.49 -25.58 -18.93
CA LEU A 185 11.21 -25.03 -18.47
C LEU A 185 10.49 -24.24 -19.58
N TYR A 186 11.23 -23.41 -20.31
CA TYR A 186 10.75 -22.68 -21.48
C TYR A 186 10.19 -23.64 -22.54
N ASN A 187 10.95 -24.67 -22.91
CA ASN A 187 10.52 -25.67 -23.89
C ASN A 187 9.28 -26.42 -23.41
N ARG A 188 9.22 -26.83 -22.13
CA ARG A 188 8.03 -27.47 -21.56
C ARG A 188 6.78 -26.60 -21.70
N PHE A 189 6.90 -25.29 -21.49
CA PHE A 189 5.77 -24.37 -21.65
C PHE A 189 5.29 -24.32 -23.10
N PHE A 190 6.22 -24.17 -24.05
CA PHE A 190 5.89 -24.03 -25.47
C PHE A 190 5.63 -25.36 -26.21
N GLU A 191 6.00 -26.50 -25.64
CA GLU A 191 5.56 -27.82 -26.10
C GLU A 191 4.05 -27.99 -25.87
N LYS A 192 3.51 -27.46 -24.76
CA LYS A 192 2.07 -27.45 -24.48
C LYS A 192 1.31 -26.43 -25.33
N TYR A 193 1.95 -25.30 -25.68
CA TYR A 193 1.36 -24.19 -26.45
C TYR A 193 2.19 -23.78 -27.67
N PRO A 194 2.29 -24.64 -28.70
CA PRO A 194 3.12 -24.39 -29.87
C PRO A 194 2.67 -23.15 -30.68
N GLU A 195 1.39 -22.80 -30.61
CA GLU A 195 0.81 -21.64 -31.29
C GLU A 195 1.25 -20.29 -30.71
N GLN A 196 1.73 -20.27 -29.45
CA GLN A 196 2.36 -19.08 -28.87
C GLN A 196 3.81 -18.97 -29.31
N ARG A 197 4.51 -20.11 -29.39
CA ARG A 197 5.93 -20.16 -29.79
C ARG A 197 6.15 -19.54 -31.16
N SER A 198 5.26 -19.80 -32.12
CA SER A 198 5.37 -19.27 -33.49
C SER A 198 5.25 -17.75 -33.57
N LYS A 199 4.68 -17.10 -32.54
CA LYS A 199 4.52 -15.64 -32.47
C LYS A 199 5.71 -14.95 -31.78
N ILE A 200 6.50 -15.69 -31.02
CA ILE A 200 7.64 -15.14 -30.28
C ILE A 200 8.83 -15.02 -31.22
N LYS A 201 9.36 -13.80 -31.31
CA LYS A 201 10.57 -13.54 -32.10
C LYS A 201 11.82 -13.98 -31.33
N PRO A 202 12.84 -14.51 -32.03
CA PRO A 202 14.11 -14.86 -31.40
C PRO A 202 14.87 -13.60 -30.95
N GLY A 203 15.75 -13.77 -29.95
CA GLY A 203 16.63 -12.73 -29.43
C GLY A 203 16.04 -11.94 -28.24
N TYR A 204 16.60 -10.76 -28.00
CA TYR A 204 16.22 -9.85 -26.90
C TYR A 204 15.70 -8.52 -27.44
N ASN A 205 14.53 -8.07 -26.97
CA ASN A 205 14.03 -6.74 -27.30
C ASN A 205 14.53 -5.72 -26.27
N ASN A 206 15.43 -4.81 -26.70
CA ASN A 206 16.00 -3.76 -25.86
C ASN A 206 15.03 -2.62 -25.50
N ASN A 207 13.88 -2.53 -26.18
CA ASN A 207 12.87 -1.50 -25.92
C ASN A 207 11.96 -1.84 -24.74
N ILE A 208 12.05 -3.06 -24.22
CA ILE A 208 11.24 -3.52 -23.10
C ILE A 208 12.17 -3.96 -21.97
N GLN A 209 11.74 -3.71 -20.74
CA GLN A 209 12.51 -4.09 -19.56
C GLN A 209 11.60 -4.86 -18.62
N MET A 210 12.03 -6.03 -18.18
CA MET A 210 11.27 -6.78 -17.20
C MET A 210 11.25 -6.04 -15.85
N ARG A 211 10.07 -5.96 -15.24
CA ARG A 211 9.88 -5.48 -13.87
C ARG A 211 10.45 -6.48 -12.89
N HIS A 212 11.39 -6.05 -12.05
CA HIS A 212 11.92 -6.81 -10.93
C HIS A 212 11.30 -6.31 -9.62
N PRO A 213 10.29 -7.01 -9.05
CA PRO A 213 9.60 -6.58 -7.83
C PRO A 213 10.53 -6.36 -6.62
N TYR A 214 11.71 -6.97 -6.64
CA TYR A 214 12.66 -6.95 -5.53
C TYR A 214 13.93 -6.14 -5.81
N ARG A 215 14.15 -5.65 -7.04
CA ARG A 215 15.42 -4.98 -7.41
C ARG A 215 15.22 -3.67 -8.16
N ASP A 216 14.03 -3.41 -8.68
CA ASP A 216 13.75 -2.10 -9.27
C ASP A 216 13.77 -1.05 -8.17
N LEU A 217 14.35 0.11 -8.48
CA LEU A 217 14.37 1.25 -7.58
C LEU A 217 12.94 1.63 -7.22
N ILE A 218 12.68 1.86 -5.94
CA ILE A 218 11.38 2.33 -5.50
C ILE A 218 11.20 3.73 -6.09
N LYS A 219 10.30 3.86 -7.07
CA LYS A 219 9.92 5.17 -7.63
C LYS A 219 9.23 5.97 -6.51
N TYR A 220 10.03 6.73 -5.76
CA TYR A 220 9.53 7.56 -4.68
C TYR A 220 8.72 8.71 -5.26
N THR A 221 7.46 8.82 -4.82
CA THR A 221 6.60 9.96 -5.11
C THR A 221 6.29 10.66 -3.81
N HIS A 222 6.62 11.95 -3.74
CA HIS A 222 6.35 12.74 -2.55
C HIS A 222 4.85 12.97 -2.37
N TYR A 223 4.38 12.71 -1.15
CA TYR A 223 3.04 13.07 -0.71
C TYR A 223 3.13 14.23 0.27
N PRO A 224 2.25 15.24 0.16
CA PRO A 224 2.29 16.40 1.04
C PRO A 224 2.14 16.02 2.52
N LEU A 225 2.82 16.72 3.42
CA LEU A 225 2.73 16.55 4.88
C LEU A 225 1.27 16.54 5.35
N LEU A 226 0.47 17.46 4.82
CA LEU A 226 -0.94 17.57 5.20
C LEU A 226 -1.75 16.31 4.89
N LYS A 227 -1.37 15.56 3.85
CA LYS A 227 -2.00 14.27 3.53
C LYS A 227 -1.73 13.24 4.64
N TYR A 228 -0.48 13.13 5.11
CA TYR A 228 -0.15 12.27 6.25
C TYR A 228 -0.83 12.71 7.54
N LEU A 229 -0.91 14.02 7.80
CA LEU A 229 -1.66 14.55 8.94
C LEU A 229 -3.15 14.17 8.87
N SER A 230 -3.76 14.26 7.68
CA SER A 230 -5.17 13.86 7.48
C SER A 230 -5.40 12.36 7.75
N PHE A 231 -4.43 11.51 7.38
CA PHE A 231 -4.48 10.08 7.65
C PHE A 231 -4.29 9.78 9.14
N GLY A 232 -3.37 10.47 9.80
CA GLY A 232 -3.20 10.42 11.25
C GLY A 232 -4.47 10.83 11.99
N PHE A 233 -5.11 11.93 11.58
CA PHE A 233 -6.37 12.39 12.16
C PHE A 233 -7.51 11.38 11.95
N THR A 234 -7.65 10.85 10.73
CA THR A 234 -8.64 9.80 10.42
C THR A 234 -8.44 8.56 11.28
N ARG A 235 -7.18 8.16 11.49
CA ARG A 235 -6.83 7.06 12.40
C ARG A 235 -7.24 7.37 13.83
N SER A 236 -6.95 8.56 14.36
CA SER A 236 -7.35 8.94 15.72
C SER A 236 -8.86 8.85 15.92
N ILE A 237 -9.65 9.38 14.97
CA ILE A 237 -11.12 9.23 14.99
C ILE A 237 -11.50 7.75 14.97
N THR A 238 -10.88 6.95 14.11
CA THR A 238 -11.16 5.52 13.99
C THR A 238 -10.90 4.78 15.30
N VAL A 239 -9.79 5.08 15.97
CA VAL A 239 -9.45 4.50 17.28
C VAL A 239 -10.50 4.88 18.32
N ILE A 240 -10.93 6.15 18.36
CA ILE A 240 -12.01 6.60 19.24
C ILE A 240 -13.30 5.84 18.95
N LEU A 241 -13.72 5.74 17.69
CA LEU A 241 -14.94 5.02 17.30
C LEU A 241 -14.86 3.54 17.69
N LEU A 242 -13.73 2.87 17.43
CA LEU A 242 -13.52 1.48 17.83
C LEU A 242 -13.59 1.32 19.36
N MET A 243 -13.00 2.23 20.14
CA MET A 243 -13.10 2.20 21.61
C MET A 243 -14.55 2.39 22.08
N LEU A 244 -15.30 3.32 21.48
CA LEU A 244 -16.72 3.52 21.76
C LEU A 244 -17.57 2.29 21.39
N MET A 245 -17.15 1.53 20.39
CA MET A 245 -17.77 0.26 19.97
C MET A 245 -17.35 -0.94 20.86
N GLY A 246 -16.49 -0.72 21.86
CA GLY A 246 -16.04 -1.72 22.82
C GLY A 246 -14.80 -2.51 22.40
N PHE A 247 -14.08 -2.07 21.36
CA PHE A 247 -12.79 -2.67 21.00
C PHE A 247 -11.69 -2.18 21.95
N ARG A 248 -10.76 -3.08 22.27
CA ARG A 248 -9.53 -2.78 23.00
C ARG A 248 -8.34 -2.94 22.07
N TYR A 249 -7.42 -1.98 22.11
CA TYR A 249 -6.17 -2.07 21.38
C TYR A 249 -5.21 -3.02 22.11
N GLN A 250 -4.59 -3.93 21.37
CA GLN A 250 -3.61 -4.89 21.87
C GLN A 250 -2.44 -4.94 20.89
N ILE A 251 -1.25 -5.24 21.40
CA ILE A 251 -0.07 -5.49 20.59
C ILE A 251 0.48 -6.84 21.01
N ILE A 252 0.69 -7.74 20.05
CA ILE A 252 1.37 -9.02 20.25
C ILE A 252 2.54 -9.05 19.29
N ASP A 253 3.76 -9.18 19.81
CA ASP A 253 5.02 -9.14 19.04
C ASP A 253 5.10 -7.99 18.01
N ASN A 254 4.78 -6.77 18.46
CA ASN A 254 4.71 -5.55 17.64
C ASN A 254 3.63 -5.55 16.53
N VAL A 255 2.76 -6.56 16.50
CA VAL A 255 1.60 -6.60 15.60
C VAL A 255 0.38 -6.02 16.31
N PRO A 256 -0.22 -4.93 15.80
CA PRO A 256 -1.34 -4.28 16.44
C PRO A 256 -2.69 -4.91 16.07
N PHE A 257 -3.52 -5.09 17.08
CA PHE A 257 -4.87 -5.64 16.98
C PHE A 257 -5.89 -4.74 17.68
N TYR A 258 -7.12 -4.70 17.15
CA TYR A 258 -8.28 -4.21 17.88
C TYR A 258 -9.20 -5.39 18.16
N VAL A 259 -9.46 -5.66 19.44
CA VAL A 259 -10.21 -6.85 19.88
C VAL A 259 -11.45 -6.41 20.66
N ARG A 260 -12.62 -6.82 20.19
CA ARG A 260 -13.87 -6.74 20.93
C ARG A 260 -14.27 -8.14 21.36
N LYS A 261 -13.98 -8.49 22.62
CA LYS A 261 -14.34 -9.79 23.19
C LYS A 261 -15.84 -9.83 23.48
N TYR A 262 -16.52 -10.89 23.04
CA TYR A 262 -17.87 -11.17 23.50
C TYR A 262 -17.81 -11.98 24.81
N SER A 263 -18.61 -11.58 25.81
CA SER A 263 -18.45 -12.07 27.18
C SER A 263 -19.04 -13.45 27.41
N LYS A 264 -20.06 -13.85 26.65
CA LYS A 264 -20.66 -15.19 26.76
C LYS A 264 -19.91 -16.16 25.86
N LYS A 265 -19.70 -17.39 26.36
CA LYS A 265 -19.11 -18.46 25.56
C LYS A 265 -20.07 -18.84 24.45
N THR A 266 -19.74 -18.50 23.21
CA THR A 266 -20.50 -18.91 22.02
C THR A 266 -19.88 -20.15 21.41
N SER A 267 -20.69 -20.97 20.74
CA SER A 267 -20.18 -22.06 19.90
C SER A 267 -19.56 -21.54 18.60
N SER A 268 -19.90 -20.31 18.19
CA SER A 268 -19.36 -19.67 17.00
C SER A 268 -17.96 -19.14 17.23
N SER A 269 -17.04 -19.43 16.30
CA SER A 269 -15.66 -18.91 16.31
C SER A 269 -15.60 -17.38 16.30
N PRO A 270 -14.51 -16.73 16.72
CA PRO A 270 -14.28 -15.30 16.48
C PRO A 270 -14.29 -14.95 14.99
N ILE A 271 -14.42 -13.65 14.69
CA ILE A 271 -14.26 -13.10 13.33
C ILE A 271 -12.93 -12.33 13.28
N LEU A 272 -12.04 -12.69 12.37
CA LEU A 272 -10.80 -11.97 12.06
C LEU A 272 -10.97 -11.16 10.77
N LEU A 273 -10.95 -9.83 10.89
CA LEU A 273 -10.99 -8.91 9.76
C LEU A 273 -9.56 -8.52 9.34
N LEU A 274 -9.25 -8.74 8.06
CA LEU A 274 -7.98 -8.41 7.43
C LEU A 274 -8.19 -7.31 6.37
N HIS A 275 -7.72 -6.10 6.66
CA HIS A 275 -7.92 -4.95 5.78
C HIS A 275 -6.94 -4.92 4.58
N GLY A 276 -7.32 -4.18 3.54
CA GLY A 276 -6.49 -3.95 2.36
C GLY A 276 -5.56 -2.74 2.46
N LEU A 277 -4.91 -2.41 1.33
CA LEU A 277 -4.14 -1.16 1.17
C LEU A 277 -5.09 0.04 1.18
N SER A 278 -5.17 0.76 2.30
CA SER A 278 -6.13 1.85 2.48
C SER A 278 -5.82 2.67 3.73
N LEU A 279 -6.82 3.35 4.31
CA LEU A 279 -6.72 4.08 5.58
C LEU A 279 -6.82 3.14 6.80
N GLY A 280 -6.44 1.86 6.64
CA GLY A 280 -6.53 0.83 7.67
C GLY A 280 -7.97 0.46 8.04
N PRO A 281 -8.26 0.14 9.32
CA PRO A 281 -9.60 -0.23 9.78
C PRO A 281 -10.69 0.83 9.54
N SER A 282 -10.30 2.09 9.30
CA SER A 282 -11.23 3.22 9.15
C SER A 282 -12.25 3.02 8.03
N THR A 283 -11.83 2.44 6.89
CA THR A 283 -12.71 2.18 5.74
C THR A 283 -13.77 1.12 6.03
N TYR A 284 -13.60 0.34 7.10
CA TYR A 284 -14.45 -0.77 7.46
C TYR A 284 -15.38 -0.45 8.64
N ILE A 285 -15.34 0.75 9.22
CA ILE A 285 -16.18 1.10 10.38
C ILE A 285 -17.68 0.82 10.17
N PRO A 286 -18.31 1.20 9.04
CA PRO A 286 -19.72 0.87 8.81
C PRO A 286 -19.98 -0.64 8.80
N PHE A 287 -19.07 -1.40 8.17
CA PHE A 287 -19.17 -2.86 8.13
C PHE A 287 -18.97 -3.49 9.52
N ILE A 288 -17.98 -3.05 10.28
CA ILE A 288 -17.70 -3.50 11.65
C ILE A 288 -18.91 -3.23 12.55
N TYR A 289 -19.58 -2.09 12.39
CA TYR A 289 -20.80 -1.77 13.14
C TYR A 289 -21.91 -2.81 12.92
N HIS A 290 -22.08 -3.29 11.69
CA HIS A 290 -23.03 -4.36 11.36
C HIS A 290 -22.62 -5.75 11.88
N LEU A 291 -21.35 -5.95 12.25
CA LEU A 291 -20.90 -7.22 12.85
C LEU A 291 -21.15 -7.28 14.36
N ILE A 292 -21.30 -6.14 15.05
CA ILE A 292 -21.48 -6.10 16.52
C ILE A 292 -22.71 -6.92 16.99
N PRO A 293 -23.87 -6.86 16.33
CA PRO A 293 -25.04 -7.64 16.73
C PRO A 293 -24.90 -9.15 16.59
N LEU A 294 -23.84 -9.66 15.92
CA LEU A 294 -23.61 -11.09 15.76
C LEU A 294 -23.16 -11.78 17.06
N GLU A 295 -22.97 -11.03 18.15
CA GLU A 295 -22.63 -11.59 19.46
C GLU A 295 -21.38 -12.49 19.43
N ARG A 296 -20.39 -12.14 18.60
CA ARG A 296 -19.12 -12.86 18.46
C ARG A 296 -17.95 -11.98 18.86
N THR A 297 -16.84 -12.61 19.25
CA THR A 297 -15.57 -11.92 19.39
C THR A 297 -15.11 -11.44 18.01
N ILE A 298 -14.76 -10.16 17.89
CA ILE A 298 -14.28 -9.54 16.64
C ILE A 298 -12.83 -9.09 16.84
N ILE A 299 -11.98 -9.50 15.93
CA ILE A 299 -10.55 -9.19 15.90
C ILE A 299 -10.27 -8.43 14.59
N LEU A 300 -9.67 -7.26 14.69
CA LEU A 300 -9.19 -6.49 13.54
C LEU A 300 -7.66 -6.48 13.58
N LEU A 301 -7.03 -7.07 12.56
CA LEU A 301 -5.59 -6.90 12.36
C LEU A 301 -5.33 -5.53 11.73
N ASP A 302 -4.54 -4.69 12.37
CA ASP A 302 -4.04 -3.45 11.77
C ASP A 302 -2.65 -3.71 11.20
N VAL A 303 -2.45 -3.43 9.92
CA VAL A 303 -1.18 -3.62 9.22
C VAL A 303 -0.63 -2.23 8.87
N PRO A 304 0.23 -1.63 9.70
CA PRO A 304 0.60 -0.21 9.57
C PRO A 304 1.20 0.15 8.21
N HIS A 305 2.05 -0.71 7.64
CA HIS A 305 2.66 -0.52 6.33
C HIS A 305 1.67 -0.65 5.17
N ALA A 306 0.47 -1.18 5.42
CA ALA A 306 -0.63 -1.23 4.46
C ALA A 306 -1.71 -0.16 4.73
N SER A 307 -1.52 0.72 5.73
CA SER A 307 -2.52 1.67 6.22
C SER A 307 -2.28 3.14 5.83
N MET A 308 -1.56 3.40 4.72
CA MET A 308 -1.15 4.75 4.27
C MET A 308 -0.46 5.57 5.37
N ARG A 309 0.35 4.92 6.21
CA ARG A 309 1.11 5.56 7.29
C ARG A 309 2.54 5.80 6.86
N LEU A 310 3.17 6.80 7.46
CA LEU A 310 4.62 6.97 7.39
C LEU A 310 5.27 5.87 8.25
N GLN A 311 5.50 4.72 7.64
CA GLN A 311 6.01 3.52 8.28
C GLN A 311 7.16 2.95 7.44
N THR A 312 8.33 2.82 8.05
CA THR A 312 9.55 2.31 7.38
C THR A 312 9.88 0.87 7.77
N GLU A 313 9.22 0.34 8.79
CA GLU A 313 9.32 -1.06 9.19
C GLU A 313 8.13 -1.85 8.65
N ILE A 314 8.42 -2.95 7.97
CA ILE A 314 7.42 -3.85 7.39
C ILE A 314 7.27 -5.04 8.33
N LEU A 315 6.04 -5.32 8.77
CA LEU A 315 5.76 -6.53 9.53
C LEU A 315 5.96 -7.74 8.62
N SER A 316 6.81 -8.68 9.02
CA SER A 316 7.00 -9.91 8.26
C SER A 316 5.74 -10.77 8.35
N MET A 317 5.47 -11.54 7.28
CA MET A 317 4.32 -12.45 7.27
C MET A 317 4.42 -13.48 8.40
N SER A 318 5.61 -14.02 8.67
CA SER A 318 5.82 -14.97 9.77
C SER A 318 5.46 -14.38 11.13
N ASN A 319 5.84 -13.12 11.39
CA ASN A 319 5.51 -12.46 12.65
C ASN A 319 4.00 -12.23 12.74
N MET A 320 3.36 -11.73 11.68
CA MET A 320 1.89 -11.56 11.67
C MET A 320 1.15 -12.87 11.95
N LEU A 321 1.57 -13.99 11.35
CA LEU A 321 0.96 -15.31 11.57
C LEU A 321 1.16 -15.79 13.01
N ALA A 322 2.38 -15.69 13.55
CA ALA A 322 2.68 -16.09 14.93
C ALA A 322 1.88 -15.25 15.94
N SER A 323 1.77 -13.93 15.72
CA SER A 323 0.99 -13.05 16.60
C SER A 323 -0.51 -13.32 16.52
N ILE A 324 -1.05 -13.71 15.35
CA ILE A 324 -2.44 -14.13 15.21
C ILE A 324 -2.69 -15.42 16.02
N GLU A 325 -1.82 -16.41 15.89
CA GLU A 325 -1.93 -17.67 16.64
C GLU A 325 -1.86 -17.42 18.15
N GLN A 326 -0.88 -16.64 18.60
CA GLN A 326 -0.74 -16.28 20.02
C GLN A 326 -1.93 -15.46 20.53
N LEU A 327 -2.51 -14.57 19.72
CA LEU A 327 -3.72 -13.84 20.08
C LEU A 327 -4.89 -14.81 20.30
N LEU A 328 -5.13 -15.73 19.37
CA LEU A 328 -6.22 -16.70 19.48
C LEU A 328 -6.04 -17.61 20.69
N LEU A 329 -4.81 -18.08 20.95
CA LEU A 329 -4.47 -18.83 22.17
C LEU A 329 -4.79 -18.04 23.43
N SER A 330 -4.45 -16.74 23.48
CA SER A 330 -4.75 -15.86 24.63
C SER A 330 -6.25 -15.64 24.85
N LEU A 331 -7.06 -15.84 23.81
CA LEU A 331 -8.52 -15.73 23.86
C LEU A 331 -9.22 -17.06 24.17
N ASP A 332 -8.46 -18.16 24.33
CA ASP A 332 -8.97 -19.54 24.41
C ASP A 332 -9.78 -19.95 23.16
N GLU A 333 -9.36 -19.45 21.99
CA GLU A 333 -10.04 -19.68 20.70
C GLU A 333 -9.19 -20.60 19.82
N LYS A 334 -9.79 -21.69 19.36
CA LYS A 334 -9.09 -22.71 18.52
C LYS A 334 -9.27 -22.50 17.03
N LYS A 335 -10.34 -21.79 16.63
CA LYS A 335 -10.72 -21.56 15.24
C LYS A 335 -11.16 -20.12 15.07
N VAL A 336 -11.06 -19.58 13.87
CA VAL A 336 -11.49 -18.23 13.52
C VAL A 336 -12.11 -18.18 12.12
N ALA A 337 -13.19 -17.42 11.97
CA ALA A 337 -13.76 -17.09 10.67
C ALA A 337 -13.06 -15.85 10.11
N ILE A 338 -12.57 -15.90 8.88
CA ILE A 338 -11.73 -14.85 8.31
C ILE A 338 -12.52 -14.07 7.26
N ILE A 339 -12.49 -12.75 7.36
CA ILE A 339 -13.00 -11.83 6.35
C ILE A 339 -11.84 -10.97 5.87
N SER A 340 -11.55 -11.00 4.57
CA SER A 340 -10.37 -10.34 4.00
C SER A 340 -10.69 -9.57 2.73
N HIS A 341 -10.00 -8.45 2.51
CA HIS A 341 -10.15 -7.64 1.29
C HIS A 341 -8.80 -7.12 0.78
N SER A 342 -8.61 -7.10 -0.54
CA SER A 342 -7.39 -6.58 -1.20
C SER A 342 -6.11 -7.17 -0.56
N TYR A 343 -5.16 -6.38 -0.07
CA TYR A 343 -3.93 -6.90 0.58
C TYR A 343 -4.20 -7.89 1.72
N GLY A 344 -5.32 -7.76 2.44
CA GLY A 344 -5.72 -8.70 3.48
C GLY A 344 -5.93 -10.13 2.95
N THR A 345 -6.24 -10.31 1.67
CA THR A 345 -6.37 -11.65 1.07
C THR A 345 -5.02 -12.37 0.98
N LEU A 346 -3.91 -11.64 0.85
CA LEU A 346 -2.56 -12.24 0.88
C LEU A 346 -2.28 -12.82 2.27
N VAL A 347 -2.60 -12.07 3.32
CA VAL A 347 -2.47 -12.54 4.71
C VAL A 347 -3.38 -13.74 4.93
N HIS A 348 -4.64 -13.67 4.46
CA HIS A 348 -5.59 -14.78 4.54
C HIS A 348 -5.05 -16.05 3.87
N SER A 349 -4.54 -15.96 2.62
CA SER A 349 -3.96 -17.11 1.92
C SER A 349 -2.78 -17.72 2.69
N CYS A 350 -1.96 -16.90 3.35
CA CYS A 350 -0.88 -17.40 4.21
C CYS A 350 -1.41 -18.12 5.46
N ILE A 351 -2.48 -17.61 6.09
CA ILE A 351 -3.15 -18.28 7.22
C ILE A 351 -3.69 -19.65 6.76
N VAL A 352 -4.43 -19.72 5.66
CA VAL A 352 -4.97 -20.99 5.14
C VAL A 352 -3.83 -21.98 4.83
N LYS A 353 -2.71 -21.51 4.29
CA LYS A 353 -1.60 -22.38 3.92
C LYS A 353 -0.79 -22.89 5.11
N GLN A 354 -0.56 -22.06 6.13
CA GLN A 354 0.39 -22.36 7.22
C GLN A 354 -0.30 -22.65 8.55
N LEU A 355 -1.50 -22.12 8.76
CA LEU A 355 -2.30 -22.22 9.98
C LEU A 355 -3.73 -22.71 9.67
N SER A 356 -3.86 -23.67 8.74
CA SER A 356 -5.16 -24.21 8.32
C SER A 356 -6.01 -24.72 9.49
N HIS A 357 -5.36 -25.26 10.54
CA HIS A 357 -6.01 -25.76 11.74
C HIS A 357 -6.74 -24.67 12.55
N LEU A 358 -6.38 -23.39 12.36
CA LEU A 358 -7.03 -22.24 12.99
C LEU A 358 -8.22 -21.71 12.17
N VAL A 359 -8.43 -22.15 10.94
CA VAL A 359 -9.52 -21.64 10.10
C VAL A 359 -10.79 -22.42 10.39
N SER A 360 -11.90 -21.71 10.64
CA SER A 360 -13.21 -22.36 10.77
C SER A 360 -13.66 -22.93 9.42
N ASP A 361 -14.21 -24.14 9.44
CA ASP A 361 -14.84 -24.73 8.26
C ASP A 361 -15.99 -23.81 7.78
N GLN A 362 -16.08 -23.56 6.48
CA GLN A 362 -17.19 -22.79 5.89
C GLN A 362 -18.44 -23.67 5.95
N SER A 363 -19.17 -23.65 7.06
CA SER A 363 -20.47 -24.34 7.23
C SER A 363 -21.63 -23.42 6.91
#